data_AF-A0A418Q4T3-F1
#
_entry.id   AF-A0A418Q4T3-F1
#
_cell.length_a   1.000
_cell.length_b   1.000
_cell.length_c   1.000
_cell.angle_alpha   90.00
_cell.angle_beta   90.00
_cell.angle_gamma   90.00
#
_symmetry.space_group_name_H-M   'P 1'
#
loop_
_entity.id
_entity.type
_entity.pdbx_description
1 polymer ?
#
loop_
_entity_poly.entity_id
_entity_poly.type
_entity_poly.pdbx_seq_one_letter_code
_entity_poly.pdbx_strand_id
1 'polypeptide(L)'
;MAPSQASSAASARAITPPPVHRNVPALIAVAIGALVGSILRTVATEVWGTNTGVMVCNIVGCLVLGALTPVMASTSHWRRLVCTGLLGTLTTYSSLVVLTLDKSAGWGYLLGTLVGGLSAAVVGLVAGFEIVRARAIHEDKRNEVNRGGEDSADSADSADSTGEGR
;
A
#
# COMPACT_ATOMS: atom_id res chain seq x y z
N MET A 1 26.04 -28.35 -42.25
CA MET A 1 24.78 -27.59 -42.09
C MET A 1 24.53 -27.46 -40.60
N ALA A 2 24.94 -26.35 -39.98
CA ALA A 2 24.83 -26.14 -38.53
C ALA A 2 24.25 -24.75 -38.26
N PRO A 3 23.01 -24.66 -37.77
CA PRO A 3 22.49 -23.43 -37.20
C PRO A 3 22.14 -23.64 -35.72
N SER A 4 22.90 -23.06 -34.77
CA SER A 4 22.37 -22.89 -33.39
C SER A 4 22.98 -21.73 -32.58
N GLN A 5 23.86 -20.89 -33.14
CA GLN A 5 24.46 -19.76 -32.39
C GLN A 5 23.57 -18.50 -32.36
N ALA A 6 22.48 -18.44 -33.12
CA ALA A 6 21.64 -17.25 -33.22
C ALA A 6 20.67 -17.06 -32.03
N SER A 7 20.42 -18.11 -31.23
CA SER A 7 19.40 -18.06 -30.16
C SER A 7 19.92 -17.41 -28.86
N SER A 8 21.24 -17.43 -28.60
CA SER A 8 21.82 -16.86 -27.36
C SER A 8 21.87 -15.34 -27.33
N ALA A 9 21.89 -14.65 -28.49
CA ALA A 9 22.00 -13.20 -28.54
C ALA A 9 20.66 -12.47 -28.21
N ALA A 10 19.51 -13.15 -28.34
CA ALA A 10 18.20 -12.55 -28.13
C ALA A 10 17.75 -12.53 -26.64
N SER A 11 18.36 -13.34 -25.77
CA SER A 11 18.06 -13.34 -24.32
C SER A 11 18.77 -12.23 -23.54
N ALA A 12 19.75 -11.55 -24.14
CA ALA A 12 20.38 -10.36 -23.57
C ALA A 12 19.53 -9.10 -23.87
N ARG A 13 18.21 -9.17 -23.63
CA ARG A 13 17.34 -8.00 -23.65
C ARG A 13 17.84 -7.06 -22.56
N ALA A 14 18.60 -6.06 -22.97
CA ALA A 14 19.15 -5.03 -22.12
C ALA A 14 18.07 -4.52 -21.16
N ILE A 15 18.24 -4.83 -19.88
CA ILE A 15 17.53 -4.18 -18.79
C ILE A 15 18.16 -2.79 -18.71
N THR A 16 17.76 -1.88 -19.60
CA THR A 16 18.07 -0.47 -19.41
C THR A 16 17.22 0.01 -18.24
N PRO A 17 17.83 0.41 -17.10
CA PRO A 17 17.06 0.96 -16.01
C PRO A 17 16.32 2.21 -16.53
N PRO A 18 15.03 2.39 -16.20
CA PRO A 18 14.33 3.60 -16.58
C PRO A 18 15.07 4.83 -16.02
N PRO A 19 15.14 5.94 -16.77
CA PRO A 19 15.91 7.12 -16.38
C PRO A 19 15.49 7.69 -15.01
N VAL A 20 16.46 7.88 -14.12
CA VAL A 20 16.31 8.32 -12.71
C VAL A 20 15.56 9.64 -12.55
N HIS A 21 15.65 10.56 -13.52
CA HIS A 21 15.06 11.90 -13.41
C HIS A 21 13.53 11.93 -13.43
N ARG A 22 12.85 10.86 -13.86
CA ARG A 22 11.37 10.82 -13.94
C ARG A 22 10.68 10.63 -12.59
N ASN A 23 11.44 10.36 -11.51
CA ASN A 23 10.90 9.99 -10.20
C ASN A 23 11.25 10.97 -9.07
N VAL A 24 11.75 12.17 -9.36
CA VAL A 24 12.06 13.20 -8.33
C VAL A 24 10.87 13.49 -7.41
N PRO A 25 9.62 13.68 -7.91
CA PRO A 25 8.48 13.88 -7.03
C PRO A 25 8.23 12.70 -6.10
N ALA A 26 8.58 11.48 -6.52
CA ALA A 26 8.40 10.27 -5.73
C ALA A 26 9.44 10.20 -4.60
N LEU A 27 10.69 10.57 -4.88
CA LEU A 27 11.73 10.68 -3.87
C LEU A 27 11.39 11.72 -2.81
N ILE A 28 10.86 12.88 -3.23
CA ILE A 28 10.39 13.92 -2.30
C ILE A 28 9.24 13.39 -1.44
N ALA A 29 8.28 12.68 -2.02
CA ALA A 29 7.18 12.07 -1.26
C ALA A 29 7.70 11.08 -0.21
N VAL A 30 8.65 10.21 -0.58
CA VAL A 30 9.29 9.29 0.35
C VAL A 30 10.02 10.05 1.46
N ALA A 31 10.76 11.10 1.13
CA ALA A 31 11.49 11.90 2.11
C ALA A 31 10.55 12.59 3.12
N ILE A 32 9.45 13.18 2.65
CA ILE A 32 8.44 13.79 3.52
C ILE A 32 7.82 12.75 4.44
N GLY A 33 7.41 11.61 3.88
CA GLY A 33 6.89 10.50 4.68
C GLY A 33 7.91 10.04 5.72
N ALA A 34 9.17 9.87 5.31
CA ALA A 34 10.26 9.43 6.16
C ALA A 34 10.51 10.38 7.35
N LEU A 35 10.47 11.70 7.12
CA LEU A 35 10.58 12.71 8.18
C LEU A 35 9.46 12.56 9.20
N VAL A 36 8.22 12.49 8.74
CA VAL A 36 7.04 12.35 9.61
C VAL A 36 7.11 11.05 10.41
N GLY A 37 7.41 9.91 9.75
CA GLY A 37 7.53 8.62 10.41
C GLY A 37 8.63 8.58 11.48
N SER A 38 9.76 9.25 11.22
CA SER A 38 10.85 9.35 12.20
C SER A 38 10.45 10.18 13.42
N ILE A 39 9.79 11.33 13.21
CA ILE A 39 9.33 12.18 14.32
C ILE A 39 8.33 11.40 15.19
N LEU A 40 7.37 10.73 14.55
CA LEU A 40 6.32 10.00 15.25
C LEU A 40 6.91 8.86 16.10
N ARG A 41 7.93 8.15 15.59
CA ARG A 41 8.67 7.15 16.34
C ARG A 41 9.41 7.76 17.53
N THR A 42 10.09 8.90 17.35
CA THR A 42 10.80 9.58 18.44
C THR A 42 9.82 9.96 19.57
N VAL A 43 8.69 10.57 19.22
CA VAL A 43 7.64 10.93 20.19
C VAL A 43 7.11 9.68 20.91
N ALA A 44 6.85 8.59 20.19
CA ALA A 44 6.39 7.34 20.80
C ALA A 44 7.41 6.77 21.80
N THR A 45 8.71 6.83 21.48
CA THR A 45 9.77 6.37 22.38
C THR A 45 9.96 7.27 23.60
N GLU A 46 9.67 8.56 23.49
CA GLU A 46 9.69 9.49 24.61
C GLU A 46 8.50 9.29 25.55
N VAL A 47 7.29 9.11 25.00
CA VAL A 47 6.05 8.99 25.78
C VAL A 47 5.92 7.63 26.47
N TRP A 48 6.25 6.54 25.79
CA TRP A 48 6.05 5.17 26.32
C TRP A 48 7.35 4.49 26.76
N GLY A 49 8.49 5.15 26.63
CA GLY A 49 9.81 4.58 26.82
C GLY A 49 10.29 3.81 25.59
N THR A 50 11.61 3.58 25.50
CA THR A 50 12.26 3.07 24.30
C THR A 50 11.74 1.68 23.87
N ASN A 51 11.60 0.74 24.81
CA ASN A 51 11.16 -0.62 24.51
C ASN A 51 9.71 -0.65 24.00
N THR A 52 8.79 -0.11 24.79
CA THR A 52 7.36 -0.10 24.46
C THR A 52 7.09 0.75 23.23
N GLY A 53 7.72 1.92 23.10
CA GLY A 53 7.56 2.80 21.96
C GLY A 53 7.99 2.14 20.64
N VAL A 54 9.16 1.51 20.59
CA VAL A 54 9.62 0.78 19.40
C VAL A 54 8.69 -0.38 19.06
N MET A 55 8.26 -1.16 20.06
CA MET A 55 7.33 -2.26 19.86
C MET A 55 5.99 -1.80 19.28
N VAL A 56 5.39 -0.75 19.86
CA VAL A 56 4.12 -0.17 19.41
C VAL A 56 4.26 0.36 17.98
N CYS A 57 5.30 1.13 17.67
CA CYS A 57 5.54 1.64 16.32
C CYS A 57 5.67 0.51 15.28
N ASN A 58 6.39 -0.57 15.62
CA ASN A 58 6.53 -1.73 14.75
C ASN A 58 5.18 -2.43 14.51
N ILE A 59 4.42 -2.71 15.56
CA ILE A 59 3.13 -3.42 15.47
C ILE A 59 2.09 -2.58 14.71
N VAL A 60 1.95 -1.30 15.06
CA VAL A 60 1.04 -0.37 14.38
C VAL A 60 1.46 -0.18 12.92
N GLY A 61 2.76 -0.05 12.66
CA GLY A 61 3.28 0.06 11.31
C GLY A 61 2.94 -1.16 10.45
N CYS A 62 3.09 -2.37 10.99
CA CYS A 62 2.69 -3.61 10.33
C CYS A 62 1.18 -3.67 10.07
N LEU A 63 0.34 -3.26 11.03
CA LEU A 63 -1.11 -3.19 10.86
C LEU A 63 -1.50 -2.28 9.71
N VAL A 64 -0.97 -1.05 9.71
CA VAL A 64 -1.29 -0.05 8.69
C VAL A 64 -0.76 -0.49 7.33
N LEU A 65 0.47 -1.03 7.25
CA LEU A 65 1.01 -1.59 6.02
C LEU A 65 0.09 -2.67 5.45
N GLY A 66 -0.32 -3.64 6.28
CA GLY A 66 -1.23 -4.71 5.89
C GLY A 66 -2.55 -4.18 5.36
N ALA A 67 -3.17 -3.19 6.03
CA ALA A 67 -4.43 -2.59 5.61
C ALA A 67 -4.33 -1.80 4.31
N LEU A 68 -3.19 -1.14 4.07
CA LEU A 68 -2.96 -0.35 2.86
C LEU A 68 -2.62 -1.20 1.65
N THR A 69 -2.05 -2.41 1.85
CA THR A 69 -1.62 -3.29 0.76
C THR A 69 -2.73 -3.61 -0.26
N PRO A 70 -3.96 -4.00 0.12
CA PRO A 70 -5.04 -4.28 -0.83
C PRO A 70 -5.66 -3.01 -1.40
N VAL A 71 -5.64 -1.92 -0.63
CA VAL A 71 -6.38 -0.69 -0.95
C VAL A 71 -5.63 0.19 -1.94
N MET A 72 -4.29 0.21 -1.89
CA MET A 72 -3.48 1.12 -2.69
C MET A 72 -2.95 0.48 -3.96
N ALA A 73 -3.24 1.10 -5.10
CA ALA A 73 -2.67 0.70 -6.39
C ALA A 73 -1.12 0.77 -6.39
N SER A 74 -0.51 -0.19 -7.08
CA SER A 74 0.94 -0.32 -7.28
C SER A 74 1.61 0.85 -8.02
N THR A 75 0.85 1.80 -8.55
CA THR A 75 1.37 3.01 -9.21
C THR A 75 1.14 4.29 -8.39
N SER A 76 0.40 4.23 -7.29
CA SER A 76 0.02 5.41 -6.51
C SER A 76 1.21 6.11 -5.83
N HIS A 77 1.29 7.43 -5.97
CA HIS A 77 2.29 8.27 -5.30
C HIS A 77 2.17 8.19 -3.78
N TRP A 78 0.94 8.10 -3.30
CA TRP A 78 0.62 7.92 -1.88
C TRP A 78 1.25 6.65 -1.30
N ARG A 79 1.36 5.58 -2.10
CA ARG A 79 1.95 4.32 -1.62
C ARG A 79 3.43 4.50 -1.30
N ARG A 80 4.15 5.29 -2.10
CA ARG A 80 5.57 5.58 -1.88
C ARG A 80 5.74 6.47 -0.65
N LEU A 81 4.92 7.52 -0.51
CA LEU A 81 4.94 8.41 0.65
C LEU A 81 4.66 7.64 1.94
N VAL A 82 3.56 6.87 1.97
CA VAL A 82 3.08 6.24 3.21
C VAL A 82 3.79 4.92 3.48
N CYS A 83 3.81 3.98 2.53
CA CYS A 83 4.38 2.66 2.78
C CYS A 83 5.91 2.68 2.81
N THR A 84 6.55 3.37 1.86
CA THR A 84 8.03 3.39 1.78
C THR A 84 8.64 4.46 2.68
N GLY A 85 8.08 5.68 2.69
CA GLY A 85 8.56 6.77 3.52
C GLY A 85 8.15 6.60 4.98
N LEU A 86 6.87 6.87 5.27
CA LEU A 86 6.35 6.97 6.64
C LEU A 86 6.46 5.66 7.41
N LEU A 87 5.90 4.58 6.89
CA LEU A 87 5.90 3.28 7.58
C LEU A 87 7.30 2.65 7.59
N GLY A 88 8.12 2.94 6.58
CA GLY A 88 9.51 2.51 6.51
C GLY A 88 10.41 3.12 7.60
N THR A 89 10.19 4.38 8.02
CA THR A 89 10.96 5.00 9.11
C THR A 89 10.27 4.97 10.47
N LEU A 90 8.94 4.83 10.49
CA LEU A 90 8.16 4.57 11.70
C LEU A 90 8.53 3.21 12.30
N THR A 91 8.66 2.18 11.45
CA THR A 91 9.13 0.87 11.87
C THR A 91 10.66 0.82 11.87
N THR A 92 11.26 0.04 12.77
CA THR A 92 12.71 -0.05 12.90
C THR A 92 13.16 -1.45 13.30
N TYR A 93 13.97 -2.06 12.44
CA TYR A 93 14.64 -3.32 12.72
C TYR A 93 15.91 -3.12 13.55
N SER A 94 16.65 -2.03 13.32
CA SER A 94 17.91 -1.77 14.03
C SER A 94 17.68 -1.58 15.52
N SER A 95 16.67 -0.80 15.91
CA SER A 95 16.32 -0.61 17.32
C SER A 95 15.79 -1.90 17.93
N LEU A 96 15.01 -2.70 17.20
CA LEU A 96 14.55 -4.01 17.65
C LEU A 96 15.72 -4.92 18.02
N VAL A 97 16.73 -5.05 17.14
CA VAL A 97 17.91 -5.88 17.40
C VAL A 97 18.72 -5.35 18.57
N VAL A 98 19.00 -4.04 18.61
CA VAL A 98 19.76 -3.42 19.72
C VAL A 98 19.08 -3.68 21.06
N LEU A 99 17.75 -3.50 21.13
CA LEU A 99 16.99 -3.74 22.35
C LEU A 99 16.92 -5.23 22.71
N THR A 100 16.86 -6.13 21.73
CA THR A 100 16.89 -7.58 21.96
C THR A 100 18.22 -8.03 22.57
N LEU A 101 19.32 -7.42 22.14
CA LEU A 101 20.67 -7.69 22.65
C LEU A 101 20.93 -7.03 24.01
N ASP A 102 20.14 -6.04 24.40
CA ASP A 102 20.20 -5.47 25.74
C ASP A 102 19.68 -6.49 26.77
N LYS A 103 20.32 -6.52 27.94
CA LYS A 103 20.04 -7.50 29.01
C LYS A 103 18.61 -7.42 29.55
N SER A 104 17.93 -6.30 29.31
CA SER A 104 16.62 -5.99 29.88
C SER A 104 15.43 -6.60 29.11
N ALA A 105 15.56 -6.84 27.79
CA ALA A 105 14.42 -7.25 26.96
C ALA A 105 14.53 -8.69 26.43
N GLY A 106 15.72 -9.09 25.97
CA GLY A 106 16.02 -10.45 25.52
C GLY A 106 15.15 -10.99 24.38
N TRP A 107 15.21 -12.30 24.17
CA TRP A 107 14.51 -12.99 23.07
C TRP A 107 12.98 -12.91 23.14
N GLY A 108 12.41 -12.78 24.34
CA GLY A 108 10.97 -12.63 24.52
C GLY A 108 10.43 -11.37 23.85
N TYR A 109 11.17 -10.26 23.93
CA TYR A 109 10.82 -9.01 23.26
C TYR A 109 10.86 -9.13 21.73
N LEU A 110 11.88 -9.81 21.19
CA LEU A 110 11.97 -10.07 19.75
C LEU A 110 10.78 -10.89 19.27
N LEU A 111 10.51 -12.03 19.93
CA LEU A 111 9.42 -12.91 19.55
C LEU A 111 8.06 -12.23 19.71
N GLY A 112 7.85 -11.50 20.81
CA GLY A 112 6.64 -10.73 21.04
C GLY A 112 6.41 -9.68 19.96
N THR A 113 7.45 -8.95 19.56
CA THR A 113 7.34 -7.93 18.51
C THR A 113 7.11 -8.55 17.13
N LEU A 114 7.78 -9.67 16.81
CA LEU A 114 7.61 -10.36 15.52
C LEU A 114 6.23 -11.00 15.39
N VAL A 115 5.80 -11.76 16.40
CA VAL A 115 4.48 -12.40 16.42
C VAL A 115 3.39 -11.34 16.45
N GLY A 116 3.55 -10.31 17.28
CA GLY A 116 2.62 -9.18 17.35
C GLY A 116 2.52 -8.43 16.02
N GLY A 117 3.66 -8.11 15.41
CA GLY A 117 3.72 -7.43 14.11
C GLY A 117 3.13 -8.27 12.98
N LEU A 118 3.44 -9.57 12.93
CA LEU A 118 2.87 -10.48 11.92
C LEU A 118 1.36 -10.63 12.08
N SER A 119 0.89 -10.83 13.30
CA SER A 119 -0.54 -10.92 13.60
C SER A 119 -1.26 -9.63 13.19
N ALA A 120 -0.67 -8.47 13.51
CA ALA A 120 -1.19 -7.18 13.13
C ALA A 120 -1.22 -6.99 11.61
N ALA A 121 -0.18 -7.41 10.89
CA ALA A 121 -0.17 -7.38 9.42
C ALA A 121 -1.28 -8.24 8.81
N VAL A 122 -1.53 -9.44 9.35
CA VAL A 122 -2.62 -10.31 8.89
C VAL A 122 -3.99 -9.65 9.15
N VAL A 123 -4.21 -9.12 10.35
CA VAL A 123 -5.45 -8.39 10.68
C VAL A 123 -5.65 -7.21 9.74
N GLY A 124 -4.59 -6.44 9.50
CA GLY A 124 -4.62 -5.32 8.56
C GLY A 124 -4.98 -5.78 7.16
N LEU A 125 -4.34 -6.84 6.66
CA LEU A 125 -4.59 -7.37 5.33
C LEU A 125 -6.05 -7.82 5.14
N VAL A 126 -6.61 -8.53 6.11
CA VAL A 126 -8.02 -8.93 6.11
C VAL A 126 -8.92 -7.71 6.06
N ALA A 127 -8.68 -6.72 6.92
CA ALA A 127 -9.45 -5.47 6.93
C ALA A 127 -9.34 -4.72 5.59
N GLY A 128 -8.16 -4.68 4.98
CA GLY A 128 -7.93 -4.06 3.68
C GLY A 128 -8.72 -4.75 2.56
N PHE A 129 -8.79 -6.09 2.56
CA PHE A 129 -9.60 -6.82 1.59
C PHE A 129 -11.10 -6.57 1.76
N GLU A 130 -11.60 -6.47 3.00
CA GLU A 130 -13.00 -6.15 3.25
C GLU A 130 -13.36 -4.75 2.73
N ILE A 131 -12.46 -3.76 2.87
CA ILE A 131 -12.65 -2.42 2.31
C ILE A 131 -12.75 -2.47 0.77
N VAL A 132 -11.88 -3.25 0.12
CA VAL A 132 -11.90 -3.39 -1.36
C VAL A 132 -13.19 -4.08 -1.81
N ARG A 133 -13.63 -5.12 -1.11
CA ARG A 133 -14.89 -5.82 -1.39
C ARG A 133 -16.10 -4.90 -1.25
N ALA A 134 -16.17 -4.12 -0.18
CA ALA A 134 -17.25 -3.18 0.05
C ALA A 134 -17.34 -2.12 -1.07
N ARG A 135 -16.20 -1.65 -1.58
CA ARG A 135 -16.15 -0.71 -2.71
C ARG A 135 -16.69 -1.31 -4.00
N ALA A 136 -16.32 -2.56 -4.30
CA ALA A 136 -16.82 -3.24 -5.51
C ALA A 136 -18.35 -3.37 -5.50
N ILE A 137 -18.95 -3.72 -4.36
CA ILE A 137 -20.41 -3.83 -4.21
C ILE A 137 -21.09 -2.47 -4.40
N HIS A 138 -20.50 -1.39 -3.88
CA HIS A 138 -21.04 -0.04 -4.04
C HIS A 138 -20.94 0.47 -5.49
N GLU A 139 -19.85 0.15 -6.20
CA GLU A 139 -19.68 0.52 -7.60
C GLU A 139 -20.68 -0.21 -8.52
N ASP A 140 -20.94 -1.49 -8.25
CA ASP A 140 -21.91 -2.29 -8.99
C ASP A 140 -23.34 -1.70 -8.89
N LYS A 141 -23.81 -1.43 -7.66
CA LYS A 141 -25.11 -0.78 -7.43
C LYS A 141 -25.22 0.58 -8.10
N ARG A 142 -24.14 1.38 -8.11
CA ARG A 142 -24.12 2.69 -8.77
C ARG A 142 -24.26 2.55 -10.29
N ASN A 143 -23.64 1.52 -10.88
CA ASN A 143 -23.70 1.28 -12.31
C ASN A 143 -25.08 0.74 -12.76
N GLU A 144 -25.73 -0.10 -11.95
CA GLU A 144 -27.10 -0.57 -12.21
C GLU A 144 -28.10 0.60 -12.27
N VAL A 145 -28.02 1.54 -11.32
CA VAL A 145 -28.87 2.74 -11.30
C VAL A 145 -28.65 3.62 -12.54
N ASN A 146 -27.39 3.77 -12.98
CA ASN A 146 -27.09 4.58 -14.17
C ASN A 146 -27.67 3.96 -15.44
N ARG A 147 -27.55 2.63 -15.62
CA ARG A 147 -28.12 1.92 -16.77
C ARG A 147 -29.65 2.02 -16.84
N GLY A 148 -30.33 1.86 -15.71
CA GLY A 148 -31.80 2.00 -15.69
C GLY A 148 -32.29 3.42 -16.04
N GLY A 149 -31.47 4.44 -15.78
CA GLY A 149 -31.74 5.81 -16.20
C GLY A 149 -31.59 6.03 -17.70
N GLU A 150 -30.56 5.44 -18.32
CA GLU A 150 -30.32 5.50 -19.77
C GLU A 150 -31.45 4.83 -20.56
N ASP A 151 -31.88 3.62 -20.13
CA ASP A 151 -32.98 2.88 -20.78
C ASP A 151 -34.32 3.65 -20.72
N SER A 152 -34.56 4.41 -19.65
CA SER A 152 -35.77 5.22 -19.47
C SER A 152 -35.77 6.48 -20.33
N ALA A 153 -34.60 7.09 -20.56
CA ALA A 153 -34.45 8.26 -21.41
C ALA A 153 -34.60 7.92 -22.90
N ASP A 154 -34.02 6.79 -23.34
CA ASP A 154 -34.08 6.31 -24.72
C ASP A 154 -35.53 5.92 -25.11
N SER A 155 -36.30 5.40 -24.15
CA SER A 155 -37.73 5.10 -24.31
C SER A 155 -38.61 6.35 -24.45
N ALA A 156 -38.20 7.49 -23.88
CA ALA A 156 -38.94 8.75 -23.98
C ALA A 156 -38.64 9.48 -25.30
N ASP A 157 -37.39 9.46 -25.76
CA ASP A 157 -36.97 10.09 -27.02
C ASP A 157 -37.57 9.39 -28.25
N SER A 158 -37.63 8.05 -28.21
CA SER A 158 -38.30 7.25 -29.25
C SER A 158 -39.83 7.42 -29.29
N ALA A 159 -40.45 7.81 -28.19
CA ALA A 159 -41.88 8.14 -28.13
C ALA A 159 -42.17 9.55 -28.69
N ASP A 160 -41.23 10.49 -28.58
CA ASP A 160 -41.38 11.86 -29.09
C ASP A 160 -41.17 11.92 -30.62
N SER A 161 -40.19 11.15 -31.14
CA SER A 161 -39.91 11.10 -32.58
C SER A 161 -41.02 10.47 -33.44
N THR A 162 -42.00 9.80 -32.83
CA THR A 162 -43.17 9.23 -33.52
C THR A 162 -44.37 10.18 -33.57
N GLY A 163 -44.32 11.32 -32.87
CA GLY A 163 -45.42 12.29 -32.78
C GLY A 163 -45.43 13.41 -33.83
N GLU A 164 -44.29 13.77 -34.44
CA GLU A 164 -44.16 14.96 -35.30
C GLU A 164 -44.50 14.75 -36.79
N GLY A 165 -45.09 13.62 -37.17
CA GLY A 165 -45.35 13.25 -38.57
C GLY A 165 -46.77 13.43 -39.10
N ARG A 166 -47.65 14.20 -38.44
CA ARG A 166 -49.05 14.36 -38.86
C ARG A 166 -49.50 15.80 -39.02
#